data_AF-A0A0B8QVC6-F1
#
_entry.id   AF-A0A0B8QVC6-F1
#
_cell.length_a   1.000
_cell.length_b   1.000
_cell.length_c   1.000
_cell.angle_alpha   90.00
_cell.angle_beta   90.00
_cell.angle_gamma   90.00
#
_symmetry.space_group_name_H-M   'P 1'
#
loop_
_entity.id
_entity.type
_entity.pdbx_description
1 polymer ?
#
loop_
_entity_poly.entity_id
_entity_poly.type
_entity_poly.pdbx_seq_one_letter_code
_entity_poly.pdbx_strand_id
1 'polypeptide(L)'
;MNQLTVTQKLGAILLAILIAIVGLESVLWDHDPALQNLDNIFALPSIADPLGTDQFGRSNLARLSSALQTSLFMVLLCVLTSAYLG
;
A
#
# COMPACT_ATOMS: atom_id res chain seq x y z
N MET A 1 19.14 18.49 20.29
CA MET A 1 18.46 17.79 19.18
C MET A 1 18.59 16.30 19.43
N ASN A 2 17.51 15.65 19.89
CA ASN A 2 17.51 14.20 20.11
C ASN A 2 17.79 13.49 18.79
N GLN A 3 18.93 12.82 18.68
CA GLN A 3 19.29 12.02 17.52
C GLN A 3 18.40 10.77 17.53
N LEU A 4 17.60 10.56 16.47
CA LEU A 4 16.85 9.32 16.28
C LEU A 4 17.81 8.14 16.18
N THR A 5 17.49 7.03 16.82
CA THR A 5 18.28 5.81 16.71
C THR A 5 18.22 5.26 15.28
N VAL A 6 19.23 4.48 14.86
CA VAL A 6 19.27 3.88 13.52
C VAL A 6 18.01 3.05 13.25
N THR A 7 17.54 2.29 14.26
CA THR A 7 16.32 1.50 14.18
C THR A 7 15.07 2.36 13.98
N GLN A 8 14.96 3.49 14.70
CA GLN A 8 13.86 4.43 14.51
C GLN A 8 13.86 5.06 13.11
N LYS A 9 15.04 5.40 12.58
CA LYS A 9 15.18 5.89 11.20
C LYS A 9 14.74 4.84 10.18
N LEU A 10 15.17 3.59 10.33
CA LEU A 10 14.76 2.50 9.45
C LEU A 10 13.25 2.28 9.49
N GLY A 11 12.66 2.28 10.68
CA GLY A 11 11.20 2.18 10.83
C GLY A 11 10.46 3.33 10.16
N ALA A 12 10.93 4.57 10.35
CA ALA A 12 10.34 5.74 9.72
C ALA A 12 10.45 5.71 8.18
N ILE A 13 11.59 5.27 7.64
CA ILE A 13 11.80 5.11 6.19
C ILE A 13 10.85 4.05 5.63
N LEU A 14 10.74 2.89 6.28
CA LEU A 14 9.82 1.82 5.87
C LEU A 14 8.38 2.34 5.84
N LEU A 15 7.95 3.02 6.91
CA LEU A 15 6.59 3.54 7.03
C LEU A 15 6.31 4.62 5.97
N ALA A 16 7.29 5.48 5.68
CA ALA A 16 7.20 6.45 4.59
C ALA A 16 7.06 5.78 3.21
N ILE A 17 7.79 4.69 2.95
CA ILE A 17 7.65 3.91 1.70
C ILE A 17 6.25 3.32 1.57
N LEU A 18 5.70 2.74 2.65
CA LEU A 18 4.35 2.16 2.61
C LEU A 18 3.27 3.22 2.33
N ILE A 19 3.37 4.38 2.98
CA ILE A 19 2.47 5.52 2.72
C ILE A 19 2.64 6.01 1.28
N ALA A 20 3.88 6.09 0.78
CA ALA A 20 4.14 6.50 -0.59
C ALA A 20 3.49 5.53 -1.58
N ILE A 21 3.58 4.21 -1.39
CA ILE A 21 2.93 3.21 -2.26
C ILE A 21 1.41 3.44 -2.33
N VAL A 22 0.78 3.65 -1.17
CA VAL A 22 -0.66 3.92 -1.07
C VAL A 22 -1.03 5.23 -1.78
N GLY A 23 -0.29 6.30 -1.54
CA GLY A 23 -0.55 7.60 -2.16
C GLY A 23 -0.30 7.57 -3.67
N LEU A 24 0.73 6.85 -4.12
CA LEU A 24 1.09 6.73 -5.52
C LEU A 24 0.01 5.97 -6.29
N GLU A 25 -0.52 4.89 -5.73
CA GLU A 25 -1.61 4.13 -6.33
C GLU A 25 -2.91 4.95 -6.40
N SER A 26 -3.26 5.66 -5.33
CA SER A 26 -4.45 6.53 -5.32
C SER A 26 -4.37 7.72 -6.28
N VAL A 27 -3.17 8.25 -6.56
CA VAL A 27 -2.99 9.43 -7.43
C VAL A 27 -2.80 9.04 -8.90
N LEU A 28 -2.02 8.00 -9.19
CA LEU A 28 -1.64 7.66 -10.57
C LEU A 28 -2.53 6.61 -11.21
N TRP A 29 -3.08 5.69 -10.42
CA TRP A 29 -3.75 4.52 -10.96
C TRP A 29 -5.25 4.54 -10.70
N ASP A 30 -5.73 4.90 -9.51
CA ASP A 30 -7.18 4.87 -9.16
C ASP A 30 -7.89 3.60 -9.67
N HIS A 31 -7.18 2.46 -9.63
CA HIS A 31 -7.68 1.21 -10.17
C HIS A 31 -8.58 0.57 -9.11
N ASP A 32 -9.81 0.21 -9.48
CA ASP A 32 -10.65 -0.59 -8.60
C ASP A 32 -9.96 -1.94 -8.34
N PRO A 33 -9.57 -2.25 -7.08
CA PRO A 33 -8.86 -3.48 -6.75
C PRO A 33 -9.67 -4.75 -7.01
N ALA A 34 -11.00 -4.62 -7.20
CA ALA A 34 -11.90 -5.71 -7.50
C ALA A 34 -12.23 -5.84 -9.01
N LEU A 35 -11.87 -4.86 -9.84
CA LEU A 35 -12.18 -4.89 -11.27
C LEU A 35 -11.46 -6.04 -11.96
N GLN A 36 -12.27 -6.93 -12.56
CA GLN A 36 -11.76 -8.11 -13.25
C GLN A 36 -11.63 -7.84 -14.74
N ASN A 37 -10.45 -8.10 -15.30
CA ASN A 37 -10.20 -7.91 -16.73
C ASN A 37 -9.61 -9.19 -17.36
N LEU A 38 -10.47 -10.08 -17.87
CA LEU A 38 -10.04 -11.37 -18.44
C LEU A 38 -9.22 -11.21 -19.72
N ASP A 39 -9.32 -10.08 -20.43
CA ASP A 39 -8.52 -9.83 -21.63
C ASP A 39 -7.03 -9.63 -21.26
N ASN A 40 -6.75 -9.27 -20.01
CA ASN A 40 -5.41 -8.96 -19.51
C ASN A 40 -4.80 -10.07 -18.63
N ILE A 41 -5.37 -11.28 -18.65
CA ILE A 41 -5.07 -12.37 -17.70
C ILE A 41 -3.62 -12.88 -17.70
N PHE A 42 -2.80 -12.50 -18.69
CA PHE A 42 -1.35 -12.76 -18.75
C PHE A 42 -0.57 -11.59 -19.34
N ALA A 43 -1.04 -10.36 -19.12
CA ALA A 43 -0.32 -9.20 -19.61
C ALA A 43 1.06 -9.10 -18.95
N LEU A 44 2.07 -8.79 -19.78
CA LEU A 44 3.40 -8.50 -19.26
C LEU A 44 3.34 -7.27 -18.31
N PRO A 45 4.23 -7.20 -17.31
CA PRO A 45 4.31 -6.04 -16.42
C PRO A 45 4.43 -4.78 -17.28
N SER A 46 3.41 -3.94 -17.17
CA SER A 46 3.32 -2.69 -17.92
C SER A 46 3.48 -1.53 -16.95
N ILE A 47 3.64 -0.31 -17.48
CA ILE A 47 3.61 0.87 -16.63
C ILE A 47 2.25 0.94 -15.89
N ALA A 48 1.16 0.47 -16.50
CA ALA A 48 -0.14 0.41 -15.84
C ALA A 48 -0.20 -0.61 -14.69
N ASP A 49 0.52 -1.72 -14.78
CA ASP A 49 0.54 -2.78 -13.77
C ASP A 49 1.99 -3.21 -13.47
N PRO A 50 2.74 -2.44 -12.67
CA PRO A 50 4.16 -2.71 -12.44
C PRO A 50 4.40 -3.98 -11.62
N LEU A 51 3.41 -4.39 -10.81
CA LEU A 51 3.38 -5.68 -10.10
C LEU A 51 2.60 -6.77 -10.86
N GLY A 52 2.17 -6.48 -12.09
CA GLY A 52 1.38 -7.37 -12.93
C GLY A 52 -0.03 -7.61 -12.41
N THR A 53 -0.72 -8.54 -13.08
CA THR A 53 -2.09 -8.94 -12.77
C THR A 53 -2.16 -10.36 -12.22
N ASP A 54 -3.16 -10.64 -11.39
CA ASP A 54 -3.52 -11.98 -10.91
C ASP A 54 -4.10 -12.85 -12.05
N GLN A 55 -4.37 -14.13 -11.81
CA GLN A 55 -5.04 -15.08 -12.73
C GLN A 55 -6.45 -14.67 -13.16
N PHE A 56 -6.98 -13.61 -12.54
CA PHE A 56 -8.27 -13.00 -12.88
C PHE A 56 -8.09 -11.66 -13.61
N GLY A 57 -6.86 -11.27 -13.97
CA GLY A 57 -6.55 -10.02 -14.65
C GLY A 57 -6.73 -8.77 -13.77
N ARG A 58 -6.72 -8.94 -12.45
CA ARG A 58 -6.82 -7.85 -11.46
C ARG A 58 -5.43 -7.34 -11.11
N SER A 59 -5.26 -6.03 -10.95
CA SER A 59 -3.97 -5.41 -10.60
C SER A 59 -3.50 -5.83 -9.21
N ASN A 60 -2.29 -6.40 -9.11
CA ASN A 60 -1.68 -6.73 -7.82
C ASN A 60 -1.27 -5.47 -7.03
N LEU A 61 -0.90 -4.38 -7.73
CA LEU A 61 -0.54 -3.13 -7.07
C LEU A 61 -1.75 -2.48 -6.40
N ALA A 62 -2.88 -2.39 -7.09
CA ALA A 62 -4.13 -1.86 -6.52
C ALA A 62 -4.58 -2.68 -5.30
N ARG A 63 -4.51 -4.01 -5.39
CA ARG A 63 -4.85 -4.89 -4.27
C ARG A 63 -3.90 -4.74 -3.08
N LEU A 64 -2.61 -4.61 -3.33
CA LEU A 64 -1.63 -4.36 -2.26
C LEU A 64 -1.88 -3.01 -1.60
N SER A 65 -2.10 -1.94 -2.38
CA SER A 65 -2.42 -0.61 -1.87
C SER A 65 -3.68 -0.61 -1.00
N SER A 66 -4.76 -1.24 -1.47
CA SER A 66 -6.02 -1.38 -0.72
C SER A 66 -5.82 -2.10 0.63
N ALA A 67 -5.04 -3.19 0.64
CA ALA A 67 -4.70 -3.91 1.87
C ALA A 67 -3.82 -3.07 2.81
N LEU A 68 -2.89 -2.28 2.26
CA LEU A 68 -2.02 -1.37 3.01
C LEU A 68 -2.82 -0.23 3.65
N GLN A 69 -3.77 0.37 2.93
CA GLN A 69 -4.66 1.41 3.49
C GLN A 69 -5.39 0.90 4.73
N THR A 70 -6.08 -0.24 4.60
CA THR A 70 -6.85 -0.82 5.71
C THR A 70 -5.95 -1.16 6.90
N SER A 71 -4.77 -1.72 6.65
CA SER A 71 -3.80 -2.07 7.70
C SER A 71 -3.24 -0.83 8.41
N LEU A 72 -2.90 0.24 7.68
CA LEU A 72 -2.40 1.49 8.25
C LEU A 72 -3.47 2.19 9.08
N PHE A 73 -4.72 2.23 8.62
CA PHE A 73 -5.84 2.76 9.40
C PHE A 73 -6.03 1.99 10.70
N MET A 74 -5.99 0.66 10.63
CA MET A 74 -6.13 -0.19 11.82
C MET A 74 -5.02 0.07 12.84
N VAL A 75 -3.76 0.12 12.40
CA VAL A 75 -2.61 0.41 13.27
C VAL A 75 -2.75 1.79 13.92
N LEU A 76 -3.13 2.82 13.14
CA LEU A 76 -3.33 4.17 13.64
C LEU A 76 -4.41 4.21 14.74
N LEU A 77 -5.54 3.54 14.52
CA LEU A 77 -6.60 3.44 15.52
C LEU A 77 -6.12 2.70 16.78
N CYS A 78 -5.38 1.60 16.65
CA CYS A 78 -4.80 0.88 17.78
C CYS A 78 -3.85 1.75 18.60
N VAL A 79 -2.96 2.51 17.95
CA VAL A 79 -2.01 3.40 18.65
C VAL A 79 -2.74 4.54 19.36
N LEU A 80 -3.73 5.17 18.69
CA LEU A 80 -4.50 6.25 19.30
C LEU A 80 -5.33 5.78 20.50
N THR A 81 -5.99 4.63 20.38
CA THR A 81 -6.75 4.05 21.49
C THR A 81 -5.84 3.67 22.66
N SER A 82 -4.69 3.05 22.40
CA SER A 82 -3.70 2.77 23.44
C SER A 82 -3.14 4.03 24.09
N ALA A 83 -2.91 5.10 23.32
CA ALA A 83 -2.39 6.36 23.86
C ALA A 83 -3.43 7.13 24.69
N TYR A 84 -4.72 6.95 24.40
CA TYR A 84 -5.81 7.62 25.11
C TYR A 84 -6.28 6.85 26.36
N LEU A 85 -6.35 5.51 26.29
CA LEU A 85 -6.80 4.67 27.40
C LEU A 85 -5.67 4.18 28.31
N GLY A 86 -4.45 4.06 27.76
CA GLY A 86 -3.28 3.50 28.45
C GLY A 86 -2.56 4.47 29.37
#